data_AF-A0A7X9FQK2-F1
#
_entry.id   AF-A0A7X9FQK2-F1
#
_cell.length_a   1.000
_cell.length_b   1.000
_cell.length_c   1.000
_cell.angle_alpha   90.00
_cell.angle_beta   90.00
_cell.angle_gamma   90.00
#
_symmetry.space_group_name_H-M   'P 1'
#
loop_
_entity.id
_entity.type
_entity.pdbx_description
1 polymer ?
#
loop_
_entity_poly.entity_id
_entity_poly.type
_entity_poly.pdbx_seq_one_letter_code
_entity_poly.pdbx_strand_id
1 'polypeptide(L)'
;HRPPRVALQFAFFGFLLWALVILPPTILSSVAGISFSDELLIVYPIMIVPGIMISYKYFMYFFPMTFARRSFFVNLKLAGDFVTQDKYLPIRILVVPIGVSTLLLSLCAAPYPDGRNLTMSLVSGLFVPIEWVLSCYIALSYALNVLNEKAWREYDLDPYREGRCSTIMFGTPKILSSLFKTKNGIRMLIIGLFVWIGNYTRLEIVPPPVTIKILGTEVTGNIVKLDIEASDTNYNFRSFRPIHFRLAGEKYLERSSGSNVLISSHPLKATAQPELEKSADLRFFVPSSKTPIRISLTFEASRSGEALTALQDLYLWYRHAKIAPVKFQ
;
A
#
# COMPACT_ATOMS: atom_id res chain seq x y z
N HIS A 1 0.46 26.77 30.40
CA HIS A 1 0.55 26.02 29.12
C HIS A 1 1.65 24.96 29.17
N ARG A 2 1.30 23.66 29.23
CA ARG A 2 2.18 22.56 28.83
C ARG A 2 1.40 21.55 27.96
N PRO A 3 1.11 21.90 26.69
CA PRO A 3 0.56 20.97 25.70
C PRO A 3 1.54 19.91 25.11
N PRO A 4 2.89 19.97 25.24
CA PRO A 4 3.75 19.08 24.43
C PRO A 4 3.78 17.62 24.92
N ARG A 5 3.51 17.34 26.20
CA ARG A 5 3.60 15.96 26.73
C ARG A 5 2.50 15.05 26.21
N VAL A 6 1.27 15.55 26.10
CA VAL A 6 0.11 14.75 25.63
C VAL A 6 0.21 14.50 24.12
N ALA A 7 0.66 15.50 23.35
CA ALA A 7 0.93 15.34 21.92
C ALA A 7 2.09 14.36 21.64
N LEU A 8 3.15 14.38 22.47
CA LEU A 8 4.27 13.44 22.35
C LEU A 8 3.86 12.00 22.71
N GLN A 9 3.03 11.83 23.75
CA GLN A 9 2.45 10.52 24.11
C GLN A 9 1.51 10.00 23.02
N PHE A 10 0.75 10.88 22.37
CA PHE A 10 -0.11 10.56 21.23
C PHE A 10 0.69 10.09 20.01
N ALA A 11 1.70 10.87 19.62
CA ALA A 11 2.60 10.50 18.54
C ALA A 11 3.31 9.18 18.84
N PHE A 12 3.79 8.99 20.08
CA PHE A 12 4.49 7.77 20.48
C PHE A 12 3.59 6.54 20.50
N PHE A 13 2.38 6.61 21.07
CA PHE A 13 1.48 5.45 21.15
C PHE A 13 0.85 5.11 19.79
N GLY A 14 0.44 6.11 19.01
CA GLY A 14 -0.01 5.91 17.63
C GLY A 14 1.10 5.34 16.75
N PHE A 15 2.35 5.84 16.91
CA PHE A 15 3.53 5.27 16.26
C PHE A 15 3.85 3.86 16.74
N LEU A 16 3.68 3.55 18.03
CA LEU A 16 3.92 2.22 18.59
C LEU A 16 2.90 1.20 18.05
N LEU A 17 1.63 1.58 17.97
CA LEU A 17 0.57 0.75 17.35
C LEU A 17 0.78 0.56 15.86
N TRP A 18 1.09 1.65 15.15
CA TRP A 18 1.49 1.60 13.74
C TRP A 18 2.74 0.74 13.54
N ALA A 19 3.73 0.85 14.42
CA ALA A 19 4.95 0.06 14.39
C ALA A 19 4.74 -1.40 14.82
N LEU A 20 3.77 -1.71 15.67
CA LEU A 20 3.46 -3.10 16.00
C LEU A 20 2.69 -3.80 14.87
N VAL A 21 1.95 -3.02 14.07
CA VAL A 21 1.12 -3.55 12.98
C VAL A 21 1.88 -3.56 11.65
N ILE A 22 2.48 -2.45 11.23
CA ILE A 22 3.10 -2.26 9.90
C ILE A 22 4.60 -2.59 9.88
N LEU A 23 5.31 -2.38 10.98
CA LEU A 23 6.76 -2.62 11.03
C LEU A 23 7.12 -4.10 10.85
N PRO A 24 6.37 -5.10 11.37
CA PRO A 24 6.74 -6.50 11.20
C PRO A 24 6.77 -6.94 9.73
N PRO A 25 5.76 -6.72 8.86
CA PRO A 25 5.90 -7.10 7.44
C PRO A 25 6.98 -6.33 6.71
N THR A 26 7.04 -5.02 6.95
CA THR A 26 7.91 -4.15 6.16
C THR A 26 9.37 -4.40 6.51
N ILE A 27 9.70 -4.64 7.79
CA ILE A 27 11.05 -4.97 8.25
C ILE A 27 11.37 -6.47 8.11
N LEU A 28 10.45 -7.40 8.38
CA LEU A 28 10.72 -8.84 8.21
C LEU A 28 10.94 -9.19 6.72
N SER A 29 10.22 -8.53 5.79
CA SER A 29 10.45 -8.72 4.36
C SER A 29 11.73 -8.02 3.86
N SER A 30 12.05 -6.82 4.36
CA SER A 30 13.20 -6.05 3.85
C SER A 30 14.53 -6.36 4.54
N VAL A 31 14.52 -6.76 5.81
CA VAL A 31 15.74 -6.97 6.64
C VAL A 31 16.01 -8.45 6.87
N ALA A 32 14.99 -9.26 7.12
CA ALA A 32 15.18 -10.67 7.46
C ALA A 32 15.11 -11.61 6.25
N GLY A 33 14.74 -11.11 5.06
CA GLY A 33 14.56 -11.94 3.87
C GLY A 33 13.48 -13.01 4.03
N ILE A 34 12.61 -12.87 5.03
CA ILE A 34 11.55 -13.83 5.32
C ILE A 34 10.46 -13.62 4.29
N SER A 35 10.33 -14.56 3.35
CA SER A 35 9.14 -14.67 2.52
C SER A 35 7.97 -15.02 3.43
N PHE A 36 7.01 -14.11 3.57
CA PHE A 36 5.74 -14.44 4.21
C PHE A 36 5.12 -15.59 3.41
N SER A 37 4.99 -16.77 4.03
CA SER A 37 4.27 -17.89 3.42
C SER A 37 2.81 -17.48 3.18
N ASP A 38 2.16 -18.08 2.18
CA ASP A 38 0.76 -17.81 1.83
C ASP A 38 -0.18 -17.96 3.06
N GLU A 39 0.18 -18.83 4.00
CA GLU A 39 -0.53 -19.04 5.27
C GLU A 39 -0.44 -17.82 6.22
N LEU A 40 0.72 -17.19 6.31
CA LEU A 40 0.93 -15.99 7.10
C LEU A 40 0.20 -14.78 6.50
N LEU A 41 0.06 -14.73 5.18
CA LEU A 41 -0.75 -13.73 4.45
C LEU A 41 -2.25 -13.82 4.76
N ILE A 42 -2.75 -14.98 5.20
CA ILE A 42 -4.14 -15.18 5.62
C ILE A 42 -4.31 -14.90 7.12
N VAL A 43 -3.37 -15.36 7.95
CA VAL A 43 -3.38 -15.12 9.41
C VAL A 43 -3.22 -13.63 9.74
N TYR A 44 -2.43 -12.91 8.93
CA TYR A 44 -2.10 -11.51 9.17
C TYR A 44 -3.35 -10.59 9.12
N PRO A 45 -4.22 -10.61 8.09
CA PRO A 45 -5.51 -9.91 8.11
C PRO A 45 -6.42 -10.34 9.26
N ILE A 46 -6.47 -11.64 9.60
CA ILE A 46 -7.34 -12.16 10.66
C ILE A 46 -6.94 -11.63 12.03
N MET A 47 -5.64 -11.41 12.29
CA MET A 47 -5.14 -10.86 13.54
C MET A 47 -5.18 -9.32 13.54
N ILE A 48 -4.89 -8.70 12.40
CA ILE A 48 -4.75 -7.25 12.30
C ILE A 48 -6.06 -6.55 12.16
N VAL A 49 -7.05 -7.09 11.45
CA VAL A 49 -8.34 -6.43 11.32
C VAL A 49 -9.01 -6.28 12.70
N PRO A 50 -9.08 -7.31 13.57
CA PRO A 50 -9.54 -7.15 14.94
C PRO A 50 -8.65 -6.26 15.79
N GLY A 51 -7.31 -6.37 15.66
CA GLY A 51 -6.37 -5.53 16.39
C GLY A 51 -6.52 -4.04 16.06
N ILE A 52 -6.62 -3.71 14.77
CA ILE A 52 -6.92 -2.38 14.24
C ILE A 52 -8.32 -1.94 14.70
N MET A 53 -9.32 -2.80 14.61
CA MET A 53 -10.68 -2.46 15.04
C MET A 53 -10.78 -2.19 16.54
N ILE A 54 -10.13 -2.99 17.39
CA ILE A 54 -10.05 -2.79 18.84
C ILE A 54 -9.26 -1.51 19.14
N SER A 55 -8.14 -1.30 18.44
CA SER A 55 -7.33 -0.09 18.58
C SER A 55 -8.13 1.14 18.22
N TYR A 56 -8.81 1.17 17.07
CA TYR A 56 -9.69 2.27 16.67
C TYR A 56 -10.86 2.48 17.65
N LYS A 57 -11.47 1.38 18.10
CA LYS A 57 -12.57 1.38 19.07
C LYS A 57 -12.21 2.11 20.36
N TYR A 58 -11.03 1.86 20.94
CA TYR A 58 -10.62 2.53 22.18
C TYR A 58 -9.87 3.84 21.94
N PHE A 59 -8.98 3.90 20.94
CA PHE A 59 -8.10 5.05 20.67
C PHE A 59 -8.87 6.30 20.24
N MET A 60 -9.91 6.15 19.41
CA MET A 60 -10.66 7.28 18.86
C MET A 60 -11.50 8.04 19.89
N TYR A 61 -11.86 7.38 21.01
CA TYR A 61 -12.55 8.00 22.14
C TYR A 61 -11.59 8.42 23.24
N PHE A 62 -10.57 7.61 23.50
CA PHE A 62 -9.55 7.89 24.50
C PHE A 62 -8.84 9.22 24.23
N PHE A 63 -8.42 9.48 22.99
CA PHE A 63 -7.62 10.66 22.66
C PHE A 63 -8.37 12.00 22.85
N PRO A 64 -9.58 12.20 22.31
CA PRO A 64 -10.34 13.42 22.58
C PRO A 64 -10.58 13.67 24.07
N MET A 65 -10.68 12.62 24.88
CA MET A 65 -10.92 12.71 26.32
C MET A 65 -9.67 12.97 27.15
N THR A 66 -8.48 12.59 26.67
CA THR A 66 -7.22 12.95 27.35
C THR A 66 -7.03 14.47 27.49
N PHE A 67 -7.60 15.26 26.58
CA PHE A 67 -7.59 16.72 26.67
C PHE A 67 -8.46 17.28 27.82
N ALA A 68 -9.36 16.47 28.38
CA ALA A 68 -10.15 16.81 29.57
C ALA A 68 -9.35 16.67 30.89
N ARG A 69 -8.04 16.39 30.82
CA ARG A 69 -7.09 16.34 31.96
C ARG A 69 -7.44 15.31 33.05
N ARG A 70 -8.02 14.17 32.68
CA ARG A 70 -8.31 13.04 33.59
C ARG A 70 -7.23 11.96 33.55
N SER A 71 -7.24 11.07 34.55
CA SER A 71 -6.30 9.95 34.62
C SER A 71 -6.51 8.95 33.47
N PHE A 72 -5.44 8.24 33.09
CA PHE A 72 -5.43 7.27 31.99
C PHE A 72 -6.56 6.25 32.10
N PHE A 73 -6.72 5.62 33.27
CA PHE A 73 -7.73 4.58 33.48
C PHE A 73 -9.17 5.08 33.38
N VAL A 74 -9.43 6.34 33.76
CA VAL A 74 -10.75 6.96 33.62
C VAL A 74 -11.09 7.18 32.15
N ASN A 75 -10.14 7.68 31.36
CA ASN A 75 -10.34 7.85 29.91
C ASN A 75 -10.53 6.51 29.17
N LEU A 76 -9.86 5.46 29.63
CA LEU A 76 -10.00 4.12 29.06
C LEU A 76 -11.36 3.51 29.39
N LYS A 77 -11.83 3.64 30.64
CA LYS A 77 -13.17 3.21 31.06
C LYS A 77 -14.26 3.95 30.29
N LEU A 78 -14.13 5.28 30.19
CA LEU A 78 -14.99 6.14 29.39
C LEU A 78 -15.07 5.70 27.92
N ALA A 79 -13.92 5.44 27.29
CA ALA A 79 -13.87 4.94 25.93
C ALA A 79 -14.58 3.57 25.79
N GLY A 80 -14.43 2.70 26.79
CA GLY A 80 -15.16 1.43 26.86
C GLY A 80 -16.68 1.61 26.93
N ASP A 81 -17.15 2.46 27.84
CA ASP A 81 -18.58 2.78 28.03
C ASP A 81 -19.20 3.43 26.79
N PHE A 82 -18.43 4.19 26.02
CA PHE A 82 -18.90 4.83 24.79
C PHE A 82 -19.08 3.85 23.64
N VAL A 83 -18.22 2.84 23.54
CA VAL A 83 -18.33 1.89 22.44
C VAL A 83 -19.38 0.81 22.72
N THR A 84 -19.70 0.53 23.98
CA THR A 84 -20.77 -0.43 24.31
C THR A 84 -22.17 0.09 23.95
N GLN A 85 -22.34 1.41 23.81
CA GLN A 85 -23.64 2.03 23.48
C GLN A 85 -24.06 1.86 22.01
N ASP A 86 -23.13 1.71 21.07
CA ASP A 86 -23.46 1.40 19.66
C ASP A 86 -22.44 0.41 19.06
N LYS A 87 -22.93 -0.79 18.74
CA LYS A 87 -22.14 -1.88 18.17
C LYS A 87 -21.55 -1.56 16.79
N TYR A 88 -22.21 -0.70 16.01
CA TYR A 88 -21.79 -0.32 14.65
C TYR A 88 -20.97 0.98 14.61
N LEU A 89 -20.73 1.57 15.77
CA LEU A 89 -20.02 2.83 15.92
C LEU A 89 -18.61 2.83 15.32
N PRO A 90 -17.77 1.79 15.52
CA PRO A 90 -16.46 1.75 14.88
C PRO A 90 -16.54 1.85 13.35
N ILE A 91 -17.53 1.20 12.74
CA ILE A 91 -17.74 1.24 11.29
C ILE A 91 -18.14 2.65 10.87
N ARG A 92 -19.05 3.30 11.59
CA ARG A 92 -19.53 4.66 11.25
C ARG A 92 -18.42 5.71 11.33
N ILE A 93 -17.51 5.56 12.29
CA ILE A 93 -16.38 6.49 12.50
C ILE A 93 -15.27 6.29 11.49
N LEU A 94 -15.04 5.05 11.05
CA LEU A 94 -13.91 4.70 10.19
C LEU A 94 -14.21 4.73 8.70
N VAL A 95 -15.44 4.43 8.29
CA VAL A 95 -15.79 4.33 6.86
C VAL A 95 -15.55 5.63 6.11
N VAL A 96 -15.85 6.78 6.72
CA VAL A 96 -15.65 8.08 6.07
C VAL A 96 -14.15 8.43 5.97
N PRO A 97 -13.35 8.41 7.06
CA PRO A 97 -11.91 8.66 6.99
C PRO A 97 -11.18 7.69 6.06
N ILE A 98 -11.47 6.39 6.14
CA ILE A 98 -10.89 5.38 5.24
C ILE A 98 -11.29 5.69 3.80
N GLY A 99 -12.55 6.02 3.53
CA GLY A 99 -13.01 6.38 2.19
C GLY A 99 -12.29 7.61 1.62
N VAL A 100 -12.13 8.66 2.42
CA VAL A 100 -11.40 9.88 2.04
C VAL A 100 -9.93 9.57 1.79
N SER A 101 -9.24 8.91 2.72
CA SER A 101 -7.83 8.60 2.58
C SER A 101 -7.58 7.64 1.41
N THR A 102 -8.39 6.60 1.24
CA THR A 102 -8.30 5.68 0.10
C THR A 102 -8.47 6.41 -1.23
N LEU A 103 -9.46 7.31 -1.32
CA LEU A 103 -9.67 8.11 -2.52
C LEU A 103 -8.46 9.01 -2.82
N LEU A 104 -7.96 9.75 -1.82
CA LEU A 104 -6.83 10.66 -1.99
C LEU A 104 -5.54 9.90 -2.33
N LEU A 105 -5.28 8.79 -1.65
CA LEU A 105 -4.18 7.87 -1.96
C LEU A 105 -4.25 7.39 -3.41
N SER A 106 -5.43 6.92 -3.83
CA SER A 106 -5.64 6.38 -5.18
C SER A 106 -5.51 7.45 -6.25
N LEU A 107 -5.98 8.68 -5.99
CA LEU A 107 -5.84 9.81 -6.91
C LEU A 107 -4.38 10.24 -7.06
N CYS A 108 -3.60 10.24 -5.97
CA CYS A 108 -2.17 10.58 -6.02
C CYS A 108 -1.32 9.47 -6.64
N ALA A 109 -1.72 8.21 -6.48
CA ALA A 109 -1.09 7.07 -7.17
C ALA A 109 -1.50 6.99 -8.65
N ALA A 110 -2.61 7.61 -9.04
CA ALA A 110 -3.15 7.48 -10.39
C ALA A 110 -2.18 7.90 -11.51
N PRO A 111 -1.32 8.92 -11.39
CA PRO A 111 -0.33 9.20 -12.42
C PRO A 111 0.78 8.13 -12.52
N TYR A 112 1.17 7.53 -11.39
CA TYR A 112 2.33 6.62 -11.27
C TYR A 112 2.04 5.46 -10.30
N PRO A 113 1.24 4.46 -10.70
CA PRO A 113 0.78 3.39 -9.81
C PRO A 113 1.91 2.43 -9.40
N ASP A 114 3.03 2.44 -10.13
CA ASP A 114 4.26 1.74 -9.79
C ASP A 114 5.11 2.45 -8.73
N GLY A 115 4.72 3.66 -8.30
CA GLY A 115 5.43 4.44 -7.29
C GLY A 115 6.75 5.04 -7.79
N ARG A 116 6.96 5.14 -9.10
CA ARG A 116 8.22 5.67 -9.65
C ARG A 116 8.43 7.16 -9.36
N ASN A 117 7.35 7.93 -9.18
CA ASN A 117 7.42 9.35 -8.81
C ASN A 117 7.49 9.52 -7.28
N LEU A 118 8.66 9.90 -6.75
CA LEU A 118 8.87 10.09 -5.30
C LEU A 118 7.84 11.02 -4.71
N THR A 119 7.66 12.16 -5.37
CA THR A 119 6.88 13.28 -4.85
C THR A 119 5.43 12.83 -4.69
N MET A 120 4.88 12.14 -5.69
CA MET A 120 3.53 11.60 -5.60
C MET A 120 3.40 10.51 -4.54
N SER A 121 4.40 9.64 -4.40
CA SER A 121 4.41 8.65 -3.31
C SER A 121 4.48 9.30 -1.93
N LEU A 122 5.33 10.32 -1.74
CA LEU A 122 5.41 11.07 -0.48
C LEU A 122 4.11 11.81 -0.17
N VAL A 123 3.54 12.50 -1.17
CA VAL A 123 2.24 13.19 -1.06
C VAL A 123 1.14 12.19 -0.71
N SER A 124 1.13 11.00 -1.33
CA SER A 124 0.19 9.95 -0.97
C SER A 124 0.33 9.54 0.51
N GLY A 125 1.56 9.37 1.00
CA GLY A 125 1.84 9.05 2.40
C GLY A 125 1.29 10.09 3.40
N LEU A 126 1.17 11.36 3.02
CA LEU A 126 0.60 12.42 3.86
C LEU A 126 -0.91 12.26 4.09
N PHE A 127 -1.63 11.48 3.27
CA PHE A 127 -3.07 11.23 3.46
C PHE A 127 -3.39 10.14 4.48
N VAL A 128 -2.39 9.33 4.87
CA VAL A 128 -2.56 8.32 5.93
C VAL A 128 -2.81 8.99 7.29
N PRO A 129 -2.03 10.00 7.74
CA PRO A 129 -2.34 10.76 8.95
C PRO A 129 -3.72 11.46 8.94
N ILE A 130 -4.22 11.88 7.76
CA ILE A 130 -5.53 12.51 7.63
C ILE A 130 -6.65 11.55 8.05
N GLU A 131 -6.51 10.25 7.79
CA GLU A 131 -7.44 9.22 8.25
C GLU A 131 -7.62 9.28 9.78
N TRP A 132 -6.50 9.37 10.50
CA TRP A 132 -6.48 9.36 11.96
C TRP A 132 -7.13 10.62 12.54
N VAL A 133 -6.80 11.79 11.98
CA VAL A 133 -7.36 13.07 12.43
C VAL A 133 -8.87 13.12 12.20
N LEU A 134 -9.33 12.71 11.02
CA LEU A 134 -10.75 12.69 10.68
C LEU A 134 -11.52 11.69 11.54
N SER A 135 -10.96 10.52 11.81
CA SER A 135 -11.56 9.51 12.68
C SER A 135 -11.74 10.03 14.11
N CYS A 136 -10.73 10.69 14.69
CA CYS A 136 -10.83 11.31 16.01
C CYS A 136 -11.92 12.39 16.06
N TYR A 137 -12.02 13.20 15.00
CA TYR A 137 -13.02 14.26 14.90
C TYR A 137 -14.46 13.70 14.82
N ILE A 138 -14.69 12.69 13.98
CA ILE A 138 -16.00 12.05 13.84
C ILE A 138 -16.39 11.31 15.13
N ALA A 139 -15.44 10.62 15.78
CA ALA A 139 -15.69 9.96 17.06
C ALA A 139 -16.14 10.95 18.14
N LEU A 140 -15.46 12.09 18.25
CA LEU A 140 -15.83 13.15 19.17
C LEU A 140 -17.19 13.76 18.81
N SER A 141 -17.45 14.03 17.52
CA SER A 141 -18.75 14.54 17.06
C SER A 141 -19.89 13.58 17.38
N TYR A 142 -19.67 12.26 17.26
CA TYR A 142 -20.66 11.25 17.63
C TYR A 142 -20.89 11.22 19.14
N ALA A 143 -19.79 11.28 19.92
CA ALA A 143 -19.84 11.36 21.37
C ALA A 143 -20.80 12.47 21.82
N LEU A 144 -20.63 13.68 21.27
CA LEU A 144 -21.43 14.85 21.66
C LEU A 144 -22.94 14.70 21.41
N ASN A 145 -23.32 13.90 20.40
CA ASN A 145 -24.71 13.74 19.95
C ASN A 145 -25.43 12.56 20.58
N VAL A 146 -24.74 11.45 20.82
CA VAL A 146 -25.40 10.16 21.14
C VAL A 146 -25.24 9.78 22.60
N LEU A 147 -24.24 10.30 23.29
CA LEU A 147 -24.04 10.00 24.69
C LEU A 147 -25.10 10.65 25.57
N ASN A 148 -25.69 9.84 26.44
CA ASN A 148 -26.67 10.28 27.42
C ASN A 148 -26.07 11.38 28.32
N GLU A 149 -26.85 12.43 28.61
CA GLU A 149 -26.46 13.53 29.50
C GLU A 149 -25.97 13.05 30.86
N LYS A 150 -26.54 11.93 31.35
CA LYS A 150 -26.10 11.30 32.59
C LYS A 150 -24.62 10.91 32.56
N ALA A 151 -24.13 10.37 31.44
CA ALA A 151 -22.72 10.00 31.31
C ALA A 151 -21.82 11.25 31.30
N TRP A 152 -22.20 12.31 30.59
CA TRP A 152 -21.44 13.56 30.59
C TRP A 152 -21.30 14.18 31.99
N ARG A 153 -22.38 14.12 32.79
CA ARG A 153 -22.42 14.60 34.18
C ARG A 153 -21.68 13.70 35.16
N GLU A 154 -21.88 12.39 35.09
CA GLU A 154 -21.19 11.41 35.95
C GLU A 154 -19.67 11.51 35.79
N TYR A 155 -19.22 11.86 34.59
CA TYR A 155 -17.83 12.05 34.28
C TYR A 155 -17.40 13.52 34.28
N ASP A 156 -18.22 14.47 34.74
CA ASP A 156 -17.89 15.91 34.86
C ASP A 156 -17.14 16.43 33.61
N LEU A 157 -17.77 16.20 32.46
CA LEU A 157 -17.29 16.58 31.12
C LEU A 157 -18.18 17.65 30.48
N ASP A 158 -19.18 18.19 31.19
CA ASP A 158 -20.11 19.20 30.64
C ASP A 158 -19.41 20.47 30.11
N PRO A 159 -18.44 21.08 30.83
CA PRO A 159 -17.73 22.26 30.29
C PRO A 159 -16.93 21.93 29.01
N TYR A 160 -16.42 20.71 28.90
CA TYR A 160 -15.74 20.24 27.71
C TYR A 160 -16.74 20.02 26.56
N ARG A 161 -17.91 19.45 26.85
CA ARG A 161 -19.00 19.22 25.90
C ARG A 161 -19.49 20.54 25.29
N GLU A 162 -19.76 21.55 26.11
CA GLU A 162 -20.23 22.87 25.65
C GLU A 162 -19.21 23.56 24.73
N GLY A 163 -17.93 23.55 25.10
CA GLY A 163 -16.84 24.10 24.28
C GLY A 163 -16.66 23.36 22.95
N ARG A 164 -17.04 22.08 22.87
CA ARG A 164 -16.98 21.29 21.63
C ARG A 164 -18.26 21.40 20.79
N CYS A 165 -19.43 21.49 21.38
CA CYS A 165 -20.67 21.76 20.65
C CYS A 165 -20.59 23.07 19.87
N SER A 166 -20.10 24.14 20.50
CA SER A 166 -19.92 25.45 19.85
C SER A 166 -18.93 25.44 18.68
N THR A 167 -17.90 24.59 18.71
CA THR A 167 -16.84 24.55 17.68
C THR A 167 -17.07 23.50 16.60
N ILE A 168 -17.61 22.32 16.95
CA ILE A 168 -17.76 21.16 16.04
C ILE A 168 -19.15 21.15 15.40
N MET A 169 -20.21 21.35 16.19
CA MET A 169 -21.58 21.24 15.68
C MET A 169 -22.08 22.52 15.00
N PHE A 170 -21.71 23.69 15.53
CA PHE A 170 -22.22 24.97 15.04
C PHE A 170 -21.26 25.73 14.12
N GLY A 171 -19.95 25.47 14.20
CA GLY A 171 -18.91 26.17 13.43
C GLY A 171 -18.56 25.57 12.06
N THR A 172 -19.02 24.35 11.76
CA THR A 172 -18.58 23.61 10.56
C THR A 172 -19.38 23.99 9.31
N PRO A 173 -18.74 24.39 8.20
CA PRO A 173 -19.44 24.68 6.95
C PRO A 173 -20.32 23.51 6.48
N LYS A 174 -21.55 23.80 6.01
CA LYS A 174 -22.54 22.77 5.60
C LYS A 174 -22.02 21.79 4.55
N ILE A 175 -21.17 22.26 3.63
CA ILE A 175 -20.54 21.41 2.61
C ILE A 175 -19.60 20.40 3.27
N LEU A 176 -18.74 20.87 4.17
CA LEU A 176 -17.77 20.04 4.87
C LEU A 176 -18.48 19.01 5.77
N SER A 177 -19.50 19.41 6.53
CA SER A 177 -20.28 18.48 7.35
C SER A 177 -21.05 17.45 6.52
N SER A 178 -21.46 17.80 5.29
CA SER A 178 -22.11 16.85 4.38
C SER A 178 -21.17 15.74 3.89
N LEU A 179 -19.88 16.04 3.69
CA LEU A 179 -18.86 15.04 3.30
C LEU A 179 -18.65 13.98 4.38
N PHE A 180 -18.86 14.35 5.65
CA PHE A 180 -18.70 13.46 6.78
C PHE A 180 -19.91 12.55 7.07
N LYS A 181 -20.97 12.62 6.27
CA LYS A 181 -22.10 11.69 6.38
C LYS A 181 -21.67 10.28 5.94
N THR A 182 -22.08 9.26 6.69
CA THR A 182 -21.76 7.84 6.41
C THR A 182 -22.07 7.43 4.97
N LYS A 183 -23.21 7.86 4.41
CA LYS A 183 -23.58 7.61 3.00
C LYS A 183 -22.54 8.14 2.00
N ASN A 184 -21.98 9.32 2.26
CA ASN A 184 -20.95 9.92 1.42
C ASN A 184 -19.59 9.26 1.66
N GLY A 185 -19.27 8.86 2.89
CA GLY A 185 -18.11 8.01 3.19
C GLY A 185 -18.09 6.72 2.39
N ILE A 186 -19.21 5.99 2.38
CA ILE A 186 -19.35 4.76 1.59
C ILE A 186 -19.16 5.05 0.10
N ARG A 187 -19.76 6.13 -0.43
CA ARG A 187 -19.56 6.53 -1.83
C ARG A 187 -18.09 6.82 -2.14
N MET A 188 -17.39 7.57 -1.28
CA MET A 188 -15.97 7.87 -1.45
C MET A 188 -15.11 6.61 -1.38
N LEU A 189 -15.43 5.68 -0.49
CA LEU A 189 -14.75 4.38 -0.40
C LEU A 189 -14.95 3.56 -1.68
N ILE A 190 -16.17 3.47 -2.19
CA ILE A 190 -16.47 2.74 -3.44
C ILE A 190 -15.72 3.38 -4.62
N ILE A 191 -15.77 4.70 -4.76
CA ILE A 191 -15.03 5.42 -5.82
C ILE A 191 -13.53 5.19 -5.67
N GLY A 192 -12.99 5.33 -4.45
CA GLY A 192 -11.58 5.09 -4.16
C GLY A 192 -11.16 3.66 -4.53
N LEU A 193 -12.00 2.66 -4.21
CA LEU A 193 -11.77 1.27 -4.59
C LEU A 193 -11.75 1.10 -6.12
N PHE A 194 -12.68 1.72 -6.85
CA PHE A 194 -12.65 1.67 -8.33
C PHE A 194 -11.40 2.32 -8.91
N VAL A 195 -10.97 3.47 -8.39
CA VAL A 195 -9.71 4.11 -8.82
C VAL A 195 -8.52 3.22 -8.49
N TRP A 196 -8.50 2.61 -7.31
CA TRP A 196 -7.45 1.67 -6.92
C TRP A 196 -7.39 0.45 -7.84
N ILE A 197 -8.53 -0.19 -8.12
CA ILE A 197 -8.61 -1.31 -9.07
C ILE A 197 -8.13 -0.87 -10.45
N GLY A 198 -8.58 0.29 -10.94
CA GLY A 198 -8.12 0.83 -12.23
C GLY A 198 -6.62 1.07 -12.29
N ASN A 199 -6.04 1.62 -11.22
CA ASN A 199 -4.60 1.81 -11.08
C ASN A 199 -3.84 0.49 -11.04
N TYR A 200 -4.37 -0.51 -10.32
CA TYR A 200 -3.79 -1.84 -10.23
C TYR A 200 -3.81 -2.56 -11.59
N THR A 201 -4.94 -2.54 -12.30
CA THR A 201 -5.03 -3.07 -13.67
C THR A 201 -4.06 -2.37 -14.60
N ARG A 202 -3.90 -1.03 -14.47
CA ARG A 202 -2.96 -0.28 -15.28
C ARG A 202 -1.50 -0.65 -15.01
N LEU A 203 -1.14 -0.86 -13.74
CA LEU A 203 0.19 -1.33 -13.34
C LEU A 203 0.57 -2.65 -14.03
N GLU A 204 -0.42 -3.51 -14.24
CA GLU A 204 -0.26 -4.84 -14.83
C GLU A 204 -0.27 -4.86 -16.36
N ILE A 205 -0.49 -3.74 -17.06
CA ILE A 205 -0.55 -3.74 -18.55
C ILE A 205 0.33 -2.66 -19.20
N VAL A 206 0.76 -1.65 -18.43
CA VAL A 206 1.57 -0.55 -18.98
C VAL A 206 3.03 -1.01 -19.08
N PRO A 207 3.70 -0.78 -20.23
CA PRO A 207 5.11 -1.09 -20.37
C PRO A 207 5.96 -0.36 -19.34
N PRO A 208 7.10 -0.95 -18.92
CA PRO A 208 8.00 -0.31 -17.99
C PRO A 208 8.48 1.04 -18.57
N PRO A 209 8.68 2.07 -17.73
CA PRO A 209 9.27 3.33 -18.17
C PRO A 209 10.73 3.16 -18.60
N VAL A 210 11.35 2.05 -18.16
CA VAL A 210 12.72 1.67 -18.49
C VAL A 210 12.78 1.24 -19.95
N THR A 211 13.66 1.87 -20.72
CA THR A 211 13.97 1.43 -22.07
C THR A 211 14.86 0.20 -21.98
N ILE A 212 14.44 -0.90 -22.61
CA ILE A 212 15.12 -2.20 -22.55
C ILE A 212 15.55 -2.59 -23.95
N LYS A 213 16.84 -2.91 -24.12
CA LYS A 213 17.42 -3.42 -25.36
C LYS A 213 18.07 -4.77 -25.10
N ILE A 214 17.73 -5.77 -25.90
CA ILE A 214 18.38 -7.09 -25.84
C ILE A 214 19.72 -6.97 -26.58
N LEU A 215 20.82 -7.26 -25.88
CA LEU A 215 22.18 -7.25 -26.42
C LEU A 215 22.58 -8.62 -26.96
N GLY A 216 22.19 -9.69 -26.26
CA GLY A 216 22.55 -11.06 -26.60
C GLY A 216 21.60 -12.08 -25.97
N THR A 217 21.54 -13.25 -26.61
CA THR A 217 20.75 -14.40 -26.15
C THR A 217 21.61 -15.65 -26.26
N GLU A 218 21.72 -16.42 -25.18
CA GLU A 218 22.41 -17.71 -25.14
C GLU A 218 21.42 -18.79 -24.68
N VAL A 219 21.46 -19.97 -25.29
CA VAL A 219 20.61 -21.11 -24.93
C VAL A 219 21.48 -22.33 -24.65
N THR A 220 21.33 -22.89 -23.46
CA THR A 220 22.06 -24.09 -23.04
C THR A 220 21.08 -25.05 -22.37
N GLY A 221 20.73 -26.15 -23.03
CA GLY A 221 19.73 -27.09 -22.52
C GLY A 221 18.34 -26.43 -22.41
N ASN A 222 17.78 -26.38 -21.20
CA ASN A 222 16.52 -25.69 -20.89
C ASN A 222 16.73 -24.28 -20.30
N ILE A 223 17.97 -23.77 -20.32
CA ILE A 223 18.31 -22.45 -19.76
C ILE A 223 18.42 -21.45 -20.89
N VAL A 224 17.70 -20.33 -20.76
CA VAL A 224 17.83 -19.16 -21.64
C VAL A 224 18.47 -18.04 -20.85
N LYS A 225 19.61 -17.55 -21.32
CA LYS A 225 20.29 -16.38 -20.76
C LYS A 225 20.11 -15.21 -21.72
N LEU A 226 19.63 -14.08 -21.18
CA LEU A 226 19.44 -12.84 -21.92
C LEU A 226 20.28 -11.74 -21.30
N ASP A 227 21.17 -11.17 -22.11
CA ASP A 227 21.90 -9.97 -21.75
C ASP A 227 21.11 -8.76 -22.25
N ILE A 228 20.64 -7.95 -21.31
CA ILE A 228 19.87 -6.73 -21.60
C ILE A 228 20.62 -5.48 -21.17
N GLU A 229 20.45 -4.41 -21.92
CA GLU A 229 20.79 -3.05 -21.53
C GLU A 229 19.50 -2.33 -21.13
N ALA A 230 19.46 -1.84 -19.90
CA ALA A 230 18.33 -1.12 -19.34
C ALA A 230 18.73 0.34 -19.10
N SER A 231 17.86 1.29 -19.46
CA SER A 231 18.07 2.73 -19.26
C SER A 231 16.81 3.40 -18.71
N ASP A 232 16.96 4.20 -17.65
CA ASP A 232 15.87 4.95 -17.02
C ASP A 232 16.35 6.32 -16.50
N THR A 233 16.42 7.29 -17.41
CA THR A 233 16.89 8.65 -17.11
C THR A 233 15.95 9.43 -16.20
N ASN A 234 14.66 9.07 -16.18
CA ASN A 234 13.63 9.83 -15.51
C ASN A 234 13.44 9.39 -14.05
N TYR A 235 13.56 8.09 -13.78
CA TYR A 235 13.23 7.52 -12.47
C TYR A 235 14.35 6.70 -11.82
N ASN A 236 15.52 6.59 -12.46
CA ASN A 236 16.71 5.92 -11.94
C ASN A 236 16.43 4.49 -11.47
N PHE A 237 15.68 3.72 -12.26
CA PHE A 237 15.26 2.33 -11.98
C PHE A 237 14.40 2.16 -10.73
N ARG A 238 13.78 3.23 -10.21
CA ARG A 238 12.92 3.11 -9.05
C ARG A 238 11.71 2.23 -9.35
N SER A 239 11.47 1.26 -8.46
CA SER A 239 10.40 0.26 -8.57
C SER A 239 10.56 -0.70 -9.77
N PHE A 240 11.63 -0.59 -10.54
CA PHE A 240 11.98 -1.55 -11.57
C PHE A 240 12.55 -2.81 -10.93
N ARG A 241 11.88 -3.93 -11.17
CA ARG A 241 12.26 -5.24 -10.63
C ARG A 241 12.31 -6.27 -11.76
N PRO A 242 13.49 -6.81 -12.09
CA PRO A 242 13.65 -7.83 -13.13
C PRO A 242 12.87 -9.12 -12.89
N ILE A 243 12.48 -9.44 -11.65
CA ILE A 243 11.64 -10.61 -11.36
C ILE A 243 10.32 -10.64 -12.15
N HIS A 244 9.84 -9.49 -12.63
CA HIS A 244 8.62 -9.40 -13.43
C HIS A 244 8.81 -9.70 -14.93
N PHE A 245 10.04 -9.97 -15.38
CA PHE A 245 10.26 -10.41 -16.75
C PHE A 245 9.72 -11.81 -16.98
N ARG A 246 9.17 -12.05 -18.17
CA ARG A 246 8.69 -13.37 -18.61
C ARG A 246 9.15 -13.65 -20.04
N LEU A 247 9.32 -14.92 -20.35
CA LEU A 247 9.50 -15.39 -21.72
C LEU A 247 8.23 -16.07 -22.16
N ALA A 248 7.62 -15.57 -23.22
CA ALA A 248 6.38 -16.13 -23.74
C ALA A 248 6.21 -15.82 -25.23
N GLY A 249 5.39 -16.62 -25.89
CA GLY A 249 5.00 -16.38 -27.28
C GLY A 249 4.18 -15.10 -27.46
N GLU A 250 3.95 -14.70 -28.70
CA GLU A 250 3.25 -13.45 -29.03
C GLU A 250 1.84 -13.34 -28.43
N LYS A 251 1.12 -14.47 -28.39
CA LYS A 251 -0.28 -14.56 -27.98
C LYS A 251 -0.48 -14.82 -26.49
N TYR A 252 0.53 -14.58 -25.66
CA TYR A 252 0.53 -14.92 -24.24
C TYR A 252 -0.71 -14.40 -23.46
N LEU A 253 -1.28 -13.27 -23.86
CA LEU A 253 -2.44 -12.67 -23.19
C LEU A 253 -3.80 -13.07 -23.76
N GLU A 254 -3.83 -13.82 -24.86
CA GLU A 254 -5.11 -14.28 -25.43
C GLU A 254 -5.68 -15.40 -24.54
N ARG A 255 -6.91 -15.22 -24.03
CA ARG A 255 -7.57 -16.18 -23.12
C ARG A 255 -7.71 -17.60 -23.68
N SER A 256 -7.60 -17.76 -25.00
CA SER A 256 -7.63 -19.04 -25.72
C SER A 256 -6.27 -19.74 -25.83
N SER A 257 -5.18 -19.04 -25.53
CA SER A 257 -3.83 -19.56 -25.61
C SER A 257 -3.49 -20.31 -24.33
N GLY A 258 -3.54 -21.64 -24.39
CA GLY A 258 -3.19 -22.50 -23.25
C GLY A 258 -1.77 -22.28 -22.72
N SER A 259 -1.42 -22.97 -21.63
CA SER A 259 -0.13 -22.90 -20.94
C SER A 259 1.11 -23.07 -21.83
N ASN A 260 0.95 -23.65 -23.03
CA ASN A 260 2.02 -23.86 -24.00
C ASN A 260 2.66 -22.57 -24.54
N VAL A 261 2.04 -21.40 -24.40
CA VAL A 261 2.61 -20.12 -24.87
C VAL A 261 3.58 -19.52 -23.85
N LEU A 262 3.47 -19.88 -22.56
CA LEU A 262 4.39 -19.43 -21.52
C LEU A 262 5.63 -20.34 -21.51
N ILE A 263 6.80 -19.73 -21.78
CA ILE A 263 8.08 -20.44 -21.79
C ILE A 263 8.73 -20.35 -20.41
N SER A 264 8.72 -19.17 -19.79
CA SER A 264 9.25 -18.96 -18.44
C SER A 264 8.49 -17.84 -17.73
N SER A 265 8.09 -18.08 -16.49
CA SER A 265 7.24 -17.16 -15.70
C SER A 265 8.01 -16.07 -14.96
N HIS A 266 9.30 -16.25 -14.77
CA HIS A 266 10.22 -15.31 -14.11
C HIS A 266 11.68 -15.73 -14.35
N PRO A 267 12.66 -14.82 -14.23
CA PRO A 267 14.07 -15.20 -14.21
C PRO A 267 14.42 -15.94 -12.91
N LEU A 268 15.22 -17.01 -13.04
CA LEU A 268 15.88 -17.69 -11.92
C LEU A 268 16.94 -16.81 -11.25
N LYS A 269 17.65 -16.01 -12.05
CA LYS A 269 18.73 -15.14 -11.56
C LYS A 269 18.81 -13.87 -12.40
N ALA A 270 19.18 -12.77 -11.76
CA ALA A 270 19.57 -11.54 -12.45
C ALA A 270 20.91 -11.06 -11.88
N THR A 271 21.90 -10.90 -12.74
CA THR A 271 23.23 -10.38 -12.37
C THR A 271 23.56 -9.15 -13.20
N ALA A 272 24.33 -8.22 -12.62
CA ALA A 272 24.89 -7.10 -13.37
C ALA A 272 26.32 -7.43 -13.78
N GLN A 273 26.87 -6.63 -14.69
CA GLN A 273 28.30 -6.65 -14.97
C GLN A 273 29.16 -6.45 -13.70
N PRO A 274 30.42 -6.94 -13.68
CA PRO A 274 31.23 -7.20 -12.48
C PRO A 274 31.44 -6.02 -11.51
N GLU A 275 31.22 -4.77 -11.91
CA GLU A 275 31.38 -3.61 -11.03
C GLU A 275 30.24 -3.46 -9.99
N LEU A 276 29.10 -4.14 -10.17
CA LEU A 276 27.92 -4.09 -9.28
C LEU A 276 27.70 -5.40 -8.49
N GLU A 277 28.57 -6.40 -8.63
CA GLU A 277 28.40 -7.78 -8.14
C GLU A 277 28.47 -7.95 -6.60
N LYS A 278 28.79 -6.90 -5.84
CA LYS A 278 29.13 -7.07 -4.40
C LYS A 278 27.96 -7.34 -3.45
N SER A 279 26.69 -7.21 -3.83
CA SER A 279 25.60 -7.64 -2.93
C SER A 279 24.21 -7.62 -3.58
N ALA A 280 23.42 -8.63 -3.21
CA ALA A 280 21.99 -8.82 -3.47
C ALA A 280 21.61 -9.29 -4.88
N ASP A 281 20.68 -10.24 -4.92
CA ASP A 281 20.05 -10.75 -6.13
C ASP A 281 19.25 -9.63 -6.83
N LEU A 282 19.66 -9.27 -8.05
CA LEU A 282 19.07 -8.13 -8.76
C LEU A 282 17.65 -8.38 -9.23
N ARG A 283 17.12 -9.61 -9.09
CA ARG A 283 15.72 -9.90 -9.40
C ARG A 283 14.77 -8.97 -8.65
N PHE A 284 15.10 -8.67 -7.40
CA PHE A 284 14.24 -7.91 -6.49
C PHE A 284 14.61 -6.43 -6.40
N PHE A 285 15.86 -6.08 -6.68
CA PHE A 285 16.36 -4.74 -6.52
C PHE A 285 17.40 -4.40 -7.57
N VAL A 286 17.16 -3.31 -8.31
CA VAL A 286 18.15 -2.72 -9.22
C VAL A 286 18.65 -1.42 -8.58
N PRO A 287 19.97 -1.27 -8.35
CA PRO A 287 20.54 -0.05 -7.82
C PRO A 287 20.16 1.18 -8.64
N SER A 288 19.89 2.29 -7.96
CA SER A 288 19.58 3.54 -8.65
C SER A 288 20.78 4.00 -9.48
N SER A 289 20.55 4.20 -10.77
CA SER A 289 21.57 4.67 -11.71
C SER A 289 20.94 5.59 -12.75
N LYS A 290 21.69 6.63 -13.14
CA LYS A 290 21.37 7.50 -14.28
C LYS A 290 21.95 7.00 -15.59
N THR A 291 22.94 6.11 -15.51
CA THR A 291 23.58 5.51 -16.68
C THR A 291 22.89 4.19 -17.02
N PRO A 292 22.92 3.78 -18.30
CA PRO A 292 22.48 2.45 -18.68
C PRO A 292 23.23 1.38 -17.87
N ILE A 293 22.51 0.32 -17.52
CA ILE A 293 23.05 -0.83 -16.81
C ILE A 293 22.85 -2.07 -17.65
N ARG A 294 23.83 -2.98 -17.60
CA ARG A 294 23.75 -4.28 -18.26
C ARG A 294 23.37 -5.33 -17.25
N ILE A 295 22.28 -6.05 -17.52
CA ILE A 295 21.73 -7.09 -16.67
C ILE A 295 21.69 -8.39 -17.48
N SER A 296 22.29 -9.44 -16.95
CA SER A 296 22.15 -10.81 -17.42
C SER A 296 20.99 -11.47 -16.68
N LEU A 297 19.95 -11.83 -17.40
CA LEU A 297 18.77 -12.53 -16.90
C LEU A 297 18.88 -14.01 -17.27
N THR A 298 18.75 -14.91 -16.30
CA THR A 298 18.74 -16.35 -16.53
C THR A 298 17.33 -16.89 -16.29
N PHE A 299 16.76 -17.56 -17.29
CA PHE A 299 15.43 -18.17 -17.24
C PHE A 299 15.55 -19.69 -17.33
N GLU A 300 14.70 -20.39 -16.57
CA GLU A 300 14.41 -21.80 -16.82
C GLU A 300 13.20 -21.87 -17.76
N ALA A 301 13.40 -22.47 -18.91
CA ALA A 301 12.36 -22.65 -19.92
C ALA A 301 11.67 -24.01 -19.75
N SER A 302 10.37 -24.03 -20.02
CA SER A 302 9.57 -25.26 -20.06
C SER A 302 9.89 -26.20 -21.24
N ARG A 303 10.77 -25.76 -22.16
CA ARG A 303 11.14 -26.47 -23.40
C ARG A 303 12.66 -26.62 -23.51
N SER A 304 13.12 -27.62 -24.27
CA SER A 304 14.55 -27.83 -24.57
C SER A 304 15.08 -26.86 -25.63
N GLY A 305 16.40 -26.71 -25.70
CA GLY A 305 17.09 -25.71 -26.52
C GLY A 305 16.71 -25.72 -28.00
N GLU A 306 16.67 -26.88 -28.65
CA GLU A 306 16.25 -26.99 -30.06
C GLU A 306 14.79 -26.59 -30.27
N ALA A 307 13.90 -26.93 -29.33
CA ALA A 307 12.51 -26.54 -29.38
C ALA A 307 12.29 -25.04 -29.08
N LEU A 308 13.26 -24.38 -28.43
CA LEU A 308 13.26 -22.94 -28.15
C LEU A 308 13.78 -22.14 -29.33
N THR A 309 14.90 -22.56 -29.92
CA THR A 309 15.51 -21.87 -31.06
C THR A 309 14.64 -21.95 -32.32
N ALA A 310 13.79 -22.99 -32.42
CA ALA A 310 12.78 -23.11 -33.47
C ALA A 310 11.58 -22.13 -33.31
N LEU A 311 11.41 -21.49 -32.14
CA LEU A 311 10.30 -20.55 -31.93
C LEU A 311 10.57 -19.21 -32.61
N GLN A 312 9.78 -18.90 -33.64
CA GLN A 312 9.84 -17.62 -34.35
C GLN A 312 9.13 -16.47 -33.60
N ASP A 313 8.30 -16.80 -32.61
CA ASP A 313 7.40 -15.88 -31.93
C ASP A 313 7.75 -15.65 -30.44
N LEU A 314 9.01 -15.82 -30.04
CA LEU A 314 9.42 -15.60 -28.65
C LEU A 314 9.61 -14.11 -28.33
N TYR A 315 8.99 -13.64 -27.25
CA TYR A 315 9.12 -12.26 -26.78
C TYR A 315 9.51 -12.20 -25.30
N LEU A 316 10.23 -11.14 -24.96
CA LEU A 316 10.43 -10.70 -23.58
C LEU A 316 9.22 -9.86 -23.17
N TRP A 317 8.57 -10.25 -22.08
CA TRP A 317 7.44 -9.55 -21.49
C TRP A 317 7.82 -9.00 -20.13
N TYR A 318 7.21 -7.89 -19.71
CA TYR A 318 7.36 -7.32 -18.37
C TYR A 318 6.00 -6.88 -17.85
N ARG A 319 5.52 -7.45 -16.73
CA ARG A 319 4.16 -7.18 -16.18
C ARG A 319 3.11 -7.13 -17.29
N HIS A 320 3.01 -8.21 -18.08
CA HIS A 320 2.11 -8.35 -19.24
C HIS A 320 2.28 -7.33 -20.38
N ALA A 321 3.26 -6.43 -20.37
CA ALA A 321 3.61 -5.64 -21.53
C ALA A 321 4.63 -6.38 -22.40
N LYS A 322 4.37 -6.47 -23.71
CA LYS A 322 5.33 -7.01 -24.69
C LYS A 322 6.46 -5.99 -24.90
N ILE A 323 7.71 -6.40 -24.66
CA ILE A 323 8.87 -5.49 -24.68
C ILE A 323 9.62 -5.58 -26.00
N ALA A 324 10.18 -6.75 -26.29
CA ALA A 324 11.03 -6.95 -27.47
C ALA A 324 10.99 -8.42 -27.92
N PRO A 325 11.10 -8.69 -29.24
CA PRO A 325 11.30 -10.04 -29.74
C PRO A 325 12.67 -10.56 -29.30
N VAL A 326 12.72 -11.82 -28.87
CA VAL A 326 13.95 -12.53 -28.53
C VAL A 326 14.42 -13.25 -29.79
N LYS A 327 15.64 -12.95 -30.24
CA LYS A 327 16.28 -13.63 -31.37
C LYS A 327 17.45 -14.45 -30.85
N PHE A 328 17.52 -15.69 -31.31
CA PHE A 328 18.67 -16.57 -31.12
C PHE A 328 19.63 -16.36 -32.29
N GLN A 329 20.91 -16.17 -31.99
CA GLN A 329 21.96 -16.06 -33.00
C GLN A 329 22.57 -17.44 -33.29
#